data_AF-A0A7G7MNR9-F1
#
_entry.id   AF-A0A7G7MNR9-F1
#
_cell.length_a   1.000
_cell.length_b   1.000
_cell.length_c   1.000
_cell.angle_alpha   90.00
_cell.angle_beta   90.00
_cell.angle_gamma   90.00
#
_symmetry.space_group_name_H-M   'P 1'
#
loop_
_entity.id
_entity.type
_entity.pdbx_description
1 polymer ?
#
loop_
_entity_poly.entity_id
_entity_poly.type
_entity_poly.pdbx_seq_one_letter_code
_entity_poly.pdbx_strand_id
1 'polypeptide(L)' 'MLFFIAFVGAAIIALVLWKAMSTVGGDESPAGERSGPGPARPRVSGPDDDPDFLRQLDERVKRPDDPPA' A
#
# COMPACT_ATOMS: atom_id res chain seq x y z
N MET A 1 34.00 17.43 3.34
CA MET A 1 33.11 17.43 2.16
C MET A 1 32.56 16.03 1.84
N LEU A 2 33.41 15.02 1.66
CA LEU A 2 32.96 13.62 1.41
C LEU A 2 32.02 13.06 2.49
N PHE A 3 32.32 13.31 3.77
CA PHE A 3 31.44 12.89 4.87
C PHE A 3 30.04 13.50 4.77
N PHE A 4 29.93 14.73 4.28
CA PHE A 4 28.63 15.40 4.12
C PHE A 4 27.83 14.75 2.99
N ILE A 5 28.49 14.43 1.87
CA ILE A 5 27.89 13.71 0.74
C ILE A 5 27.43 12.32 1.17
N ALA A 6 28.28 11.58 1.91
CA ALA A 6 27.95 10.26 2.43
C ALA A 6 26.77 10.31 3.42
N PHE A 7 26.74 11.34 4.28
CA PHE A 7 25.64 11.55 5.22
C PHE A 7 24.31 11.84 4.51
N VAL A 8 24.31 12.70 3.50
CA VAL A 8 23.11 12.99 2.69
C VAL A 8 22.65 11.73 1.95
N GLY A 9 23.56 10.96 1.38
CA GLY A 9 23.24 9.68 0.74
C GLY A 9 22.59 8.68 1.71
N ALA A 10 23.18 8.52 2.89
CA ALA A 10 22.63 7.65 3.95
C ALA A 10 21.24 8.12 4.41
N ALA A 11 21.02 9.43 4.54
CA ALA A 11 19.73 10.00 4.92
C ALA A 11 18.64 9.72 3.88
N ILE A 12 18.97 9.84 2.58
CA ILE A 12 18.03 9.50 1.49
C ILE A 12 17.68 8.00 1.54
N ILE A 13 18.67 7.13 1.67
CA ILE A 13 18.44 5.68 1.74
C ILE A 13 17.58 5.33 2.95
N ALA A 14 17.85 5.91 4.12
CA ALA A 14 17.05 5.72 5.32
C ALA A 14 15.60 6.19 5.13
N LEU A 15 15.38 7.34 4.49
CA LEU A 15 14.04 7.86 4.19
C LEU A 15 13.26 6.95 3.24
N VAL A 16 13.93 6.45 2.18
CA VAL A 16 13.32 5.53 1.21
C VAL A 16 12.93 4.21 1.88
N LEU A 17 13.82 3.65 2.69
CA LEU A 17 13.54 2.41 3.44
C LEU A 17 12.42 2.62 4.45
N TRP A 18 12.42 3.73 5.19
CA TRP A 18 11.33 4.07 6.10
C TRP A 18 10.00 4.22 5.37
N LYS A 19 9.98 4.90 4.21
CA LYS A 19 8.77 5.06 3.39
C LYS A 19 8.26 3.73 2.86
N ALA A 20 9.16 2.87 2.38
CA ALA A 20 8.83 1.53 1.89
C ALA A 20 8.27 0.63 3.01
N MET A 21 8.90 0.64 4.19
CA MET A 21 8.39 -0.09 5.36
C MET A 21 7.07 0.48 5.86
N SER A 22 6.89 1.80 5.85
CA SER A 22 5.64 2.47 6.18
C SER A 22 4.51 2.13 5.20
N THR A 23 4.83 1.85 3.93
CA THR A 23 3.83 1.40 2.94
C THR A 23 3.53 -0.10 3.01
N VAL A 24 4.46 -0.89 3.54
CA VAL A 24 4.32 -2.36 3.64
C VAL A 24 3.69 -2.79 4.98
N GLY A 25 3.85 -1.99 6.05
CA GLY A 25 3.32 -2.28 7.39
C GLY A 25 2.15 -1.38 7.82
N GLY A 26 1.54 -0.62 6.91
CA GLY A 26 0.55 0.40 7.22
C GLY A 26 -0.83 0.13 6.62
N ASP A 27 -1.59 -0.75 7.27
CA ASP A 27 -3.07 -0.72 7.24
C ASP A 27 -3.63 0.33 8.21
N GLU A 28 -2.90 1.42 8.44
CA GLU A 28 -3.41 2.55 9.21
C GLU A 28 -3.02 3.87 8.56
N SER A 29 -4.05 4.46 7.96
CA SER A 29 -4.15 5.87 7.65
C SER A 29 -3.62 6.75 8.80
N PRO A 30 -2.91 7.84 8.47
CA PRO A 30 -3.17 9.07 9.18
C PRO A 30 -3.47 10.16 8.16
N ALA A 31 -4.59 10.05 7.44
CA ALA A 31 -5.17 11.21 6.77
C ALA A 31 -5.97 12.04 7.79
N GLY A 32 -5.26 12.51 8.81
CA GLY A 32 -5.74 13.39 9.85
C GLY A 32 -5.07 14.76 9.78
N GLU A 33 -5.00 15.42 8.62
CA GLU A 33 -4.67 16.85 8.57
C GLU A 33 -5.40 17.58 7.44
N ARG A 34 -6.57 18.10 7.82
CA ARG A 34 -7.34 19.25 7.32
C ARG A 34 -6.82 19.94 6.05
N SER A 35 -7.60 19.90 4.98
CA SER A 35 -7.61 20.96 3.95
C SER A 35 -8.98 21.10 3.29
N GLY A 36 -9.79 22.03 3.82
CA GLY A 36 -10.89 22.73 3.16
C GLY A 36 -12.13 21.92 2.75
N PRO A 37 -13.28 22.57 2.48
CA PRO A 37 -14.36 21.99 1.68
C PRO A 37 -13.90 21.92 0.21
N GLY A 38 -12.89 21.11 -0.07
CA GLY A 38 -12.47 20.77 -1.43
C GLY A 38 -13.38 19.67 -1.97
N PRO A 39 -13.68 19.65 -3.29
CA PRO A 39 -14.54 18.65 -3.87
C PRO A 39 -13.98 17.26 -3.57
N ALA A 40 -14.83 16.40 -2.99
CA ALA A 40 -14.51 15.02 -2.70
C ALA A 40 -13.95 14.37 -3.97
N ARG A 41 -12.65 14.08 -3.97
CA ARG A 41 -12.09 13.18 -4.99
C ARG A 41 -12.93 11.91 -4.94
N PRO A 42 -13.39 11.36 -6.08
CA PRO A 42 -14.06 10.08 -6.08
C PRO A 42 -13.12 9.10 -5.38
N ARG A 43 -13.50 8.66 -4.17
CA ARG A 43 -12.90 7.48 -3.60
C ARG A 43 -13.22 6.42 -4.63
N VAL A 44 -12.20 5.94 -5.33
CA VAL A 44 -12.31 4.65 -5.99
C VAL A 44 -12.51 3.70 -4.81
N SER A 45 -13.77 3.49 -4.42
CA SER A 45 -14.14 2.31 -3.66
C SER A 45 -13.65 1.17 -4.53
N GLY A 46 -12.61 0.50 -4.07
CA GLY A 46 -12.34 -0.84 -4.58
C GLY A 46 -13.62 -1.67 -4.43
N PRO A 47 -13.76 -2.76 -5.19
CA PRO A 47 -14.76 -3.78 -4.87
C PRO A 47 -14.75 -4.00 -3.35
N ASP A 48 -15.94 -3.99 -2.74
CA ASP A 48 -16.08 -4.03 -1.29
C ASP A 48 -15.22 -5.17 -0.73
N ASP A 49 -14.47 -4.90 0.36
CA ASP A 49 -13.67 -5.89 1.10
C ASP A 49 -14.57 -6.91 1.82
N ASP A 50 -15.65 -7.34 1.18
CA ASP A 50 -16.59 -8.29 1.72
C ASP A 50 -15.93 -9.68 1.81
N PRO A 51 -16.31 -10.46 2.84
CA PRO A 51 -15.75 -11.80 3.01
C PRO A 51 -16.07 -12.72 1.83
N ASP A 52 -17.12 -12.40 1.06
CA ASP A 52 -17.57 -13.19 -0.09
C ASP A 52 -16.64 -13.05 -1.31
N PHE A 53 -16.09 -11.86 -1.59
CA PHE A 53 -15.11 -11.66 -2.66
C PHE A 53 -13.78 -12.35 -2.35
N LEU A 54 -13.31 -12.25 -1.11
CA LEU A 54 -12.07 -12.92 -0.66
C LEU A 54 -12.20 -14.44 -0.75
N ARG A 55 -13.35 -15.00 -0.37
CA ARG A 55 -13.63 -16.44 -0.50
C ARG A 55 -13.63 -16.89 -1.96
N GLN A 56 -14.21 -16.11 -2.86
CA GLN A 56 -14.19 -16.41 -4.30
C GLN A 56 -12.79 -16.34 -4.91
N LEU A 57 -11.94 -15.41 -4.45
CA LEU A 57 -10.53 -15.36 -4.85
C LEU A 57 -9.74 -16.55 -4.35
N ASP A 58 -9.90 -16.93 -3.08
CA ASP A 58 -9.26 -18.12 -2.50
C ASP A 58 -9.67 -19.39 -3.27
N GLU A 59 -10.96 -19.54 -3.58
CA GLU A 59 -11.46 -20.64 -4.40
C GLU A 59 -10.85 -20.66 -5.81
N ARG A 60 -10.66 -19.49 -6.45
CA ARG A 60 -10.04 -19.37 -7.78
C ARG A 60 -8.53 -19.59 -7.78
N VAL A 61 -7.82 -19.19 -6.72
CA VAL A 61 -6.37 -19.37 -6.54
C VAL A 61 -6.05 -20.79 -6.09
N LYS A 62 -6.98 -21.48 -5.44
CA LYS A 62 -6.84 -22.88 -5.02
C LYS A 62 -7.27 -23.90 -6.07
N ARG A 63 -8.16 -23.53 -7.00
CA ARG A 63 -8.58 -24.37 -8.14
C ARG A 63 -7.86 -24.18 -9.49
N PRO A 64 -6.79 -23.38 -9.68
CA PRO A 64 -6.15 -23.24 -10.99
C PRO A 64 -5.31 -24.49 -11.36
N ASP A 65 -5.08 -25.38 -10.40
CA ASP A 65 -4.37 -26.65 -10.59
C ASP A 65 -5.27 -27.83 -11.02
N ASP A 66 -6.54 -27.60 -11.37
CA ASP A 66 -7.42 -28.66 -11.90
C ASP A 66 -7.46 -28.57 -13.44
N PRO A 67 -6.56 -29.27 -14.17
CA PRO A 67 -6.63 -29.31 -15.62
C PRO A 67 -7.94 -29.99 -16.05
N PRO A 68 -8.62 -29.49 -17.10
CA PRO A 68 -9.79 -30.17 -17.63
C PRO A 68 -9.38 -31.58 -18.10
N ALA A 69 -10.00 -32.60 -17.52
CA ALA A 69 -9.88 -33.99 -17.95
C ALA A 69 -10.68 -34.25 -19.24
#